data_AF-A0A2S6AZR2-F1
#
_entry.id   AF-A0A2S6AZR2-F1
#
_cell.length_a   1.000
_cell.length_b   1.000
_cell.length_c   1.000
_cell.angle_alpha   90.00
_cell.angle_beta   90.00
_cell.angle_gamma   90.00
#
_symmetry.space_group_name_H-M   'P 1'
#
loop_
_entity.id
_entity.type
_entity.pdbx_description
1 polymer ?
#
loop_
_entity_poly.entity_id
_entity_poly.type
_entity_poly.pdbx_seq_one_letter_code
_entity_poly.pdbx_strand_id
1 'polypeptide(L)'
;LRLPEGSTFDAAFTANTLHIMSWEHVQALFAALPPLLRHGALLAVYGPFNYGGRYSSDSNAQFDGWLKARDPRSGIREAEAVQALAADNG
;
A
#
# COMPACT_ATOMS: atom_id res chain seq x y z
N LEU A 1 -19.13 -2.99 11.40
CA LEU A 1 -19.89 -1.89 10.76
C LEU A 1 -20.69 -2.46 9.61
N ARG A 2 -21.97 -2.09 9.46
CA ARG A 2 -22.68 -2.24 8.19
C ARG A 2 -22.90 -0.85 7.64
N LEU A 3 -22.39 -0.59 6.45
CA LEU A 3 -22.60 0.66 5.75
C LEU A 3 -23.67 0.45 4.69
N PRO A 4 -24.48 1.46 4.38
CA PRO A 4 -25.43 1.40 3.27
C PRO A 4 -24.74 1.00 1.96
N GLU A 5 -25.42 0.21 1.14
CA GLU A 5 -24.95 -0.12 -0.21
C GLU A 5 -24.72 1.16 -1.03
N GLY A 6 -23.60 1.23 -1.74
CA GLY A 6 -23.19 2.43 -2.49
C GLY A 6 -22.56 3.55 -1.66
N SER A 7 -22.25 3.32 -0.38
CA SER A 7 -21.50 4.29 0.43
C SER A 7 -20.10 4.51 -0.16
N THR A 8 -19.72 5.78 -0.30
CA THR A 8 -18.37 6.20 -0.73
C THR A 8 -17.71 7.05 0.36
N PHE A 9 -16.37 7.01 0.40
CA PHE A 9 -15.58 7.69 1.42
C PHE A 9 -14.76 8.85 0.86
N ASP A 10 -14.55 9.87 1.69
CA ASP A 10 -13.67 11.01 1.38
C ASP A 10 -12.18 10.67 1.53
N ALA A 11 -11.86 9.57 2.22
CA ALA A 11 -10.50 9.11 2.38
C ALA A 11 -10.41 7.60 2.67
N ALA A 12 -9.27 7.01 2.31
CA ALA A 12 -8.83 5.70 2.75
C ALA A 12 -7.46 5.81 3.44
N PHE A 13 -7.29 5.07 4.52
CA PHE A 13 -6.02 4.99 5.24
C PHE A 13 -5.60 3.55 5.41
N THR A 14 -4.32 3.28 5.24
CA THR A 14 -3.73 1.97 5.53
C THR A 14 -2.33 2.13 6.12
N ALA A 15 -2.02 1.30 7.11
CA ALA A 15 -0.74 1.31 7.81
C ALA A 15 -0.07 -0.06 7.72
N ASN A 16 1.15 -0.07 7.19
CA ASN A 16 2.03 -1.22 6.99
C ASN A 16 1.47 -2.35 6.10
N THR A 17 0.23 -2.25 5.64
CA THR A 17 -0.47 -3.30 4.90
C THR A 17 0.21 -3.64 3.57
N LEU A 18 0.69 -2.63 2.83
CA LEU A 18 1.35 -2.86 1.54
C LEU A 18 2.63 -3.71 1.66
N HIS A 19 3.28 -3.71 2.83
CA HIS A 19 4.50 -4.46 3.08
C HIS A 19 4.23 -5.91 3.49
N ILE A 20 3.04 -6.19 4.00
CA ILE A 20 2.61 -7.53 4.41
C ILE A 20 2.03 -8.29 3.21
N MET A 21 1.28 -7.60 2.34
CA MET A 21 0.69 -8.18 1.13
C MET A 21 1.76 -8.60 0.12
N SER A 22 1.44 -9.55 -0.77
CA SER A 22 2.19 -9.73 -2.02
C SER A 22 2.00 -8.51 -2.93
N TRP A 23 2.89 -8.33 -3.92
CA TRP A 23 2.72 -7.24 -4.88
C TRP A 23 1.39 -7.33 -5.65
N GLU A 24 1.00 -8.54 -6.07
CA GLU A 24 -0.29 -8.80 -6.72
C GLU A 24 -1.49 -8.34 -5.86
N HIS A 25 -1.45 -8.61 -4.55
CA HIS A 25 -2.50 -8.15 -3.64
C HIS A 25 -2.48 -6.63 -3.43
N VAL A 26 -1.31 -5.98 -3.51
CA VAL A 26 -1.23 -4.51 -3.53
C VAL A 26 -1.92 -3.99 -4.79
N GLN A 27 -1.65 -4.57 -5.96
CA GLN A 27 -2.32 -4.19 -7.21
C GLN A 27 -3.84 -4.37 -7.13
N ALA A 28 -4.31 -5.49 -6.57
CA ALA A 28 -5.73 -5.75 -6.36
C ALA A 28 -6.37 -4.75 -5.38
N LEU A 29 -5.65 -4.33 -4.33
CA LEU A 29 -6.11 -3.28 -3.42
C LEU A 29 -6.31 -1.96 -4.16
N PHE A 30 -5.34 -1.52 -4.95
CA PHE A 30 -5.45 -0.28 -5.72
C PHE A 30 -6.59 -0.34 -6.74
N ALA A 31 -6.76 -1.46 -7.45
CA ALA A 31 -7.86 -1.66 -8.40
C ALA A 31 -9.26 -1.65 -7.75
N ALA A 32 -9.35 -2.00 -6.46
CA ALA A 32 -10.62 -2.04 -5.73
C ALA A 32 -11.02 -0.69 -5.09
N LEU A 33 -10.11 0.28 -5.02
CA LEU A 33 -10.39 1.57 -4.38
C LEU A 33 -11.36 2.50 -5.14
N PRO A 34 -11.28 2.65 -6.48
CA PRO A 34 -12.09 3.63 -7.20
C PRO A 34 -13.60 3.58 -6.93
N PRO A 35 -14.29 2.43 -6.92
CA PRO A 35 -15.72 2.39 -6.63
C PRO A 35 -16.08 2.69 -5.16
N LEU A 36 -15.10 2.67 -4.24
CA LEU A 36 -15.30 2.93 -2.82
C LEU A 36 -15.04 4.40 -2.44
N LEU A 37 -14.36 5.15 -3.30
CA LEU A 37 -13.88 6.50 -3.00
C LEU A 37 -14.64 7.55 -3.81
N ARG A 38 -14.86 8.72 -3.19
CA ARG A 38 -15.37 9.89 -3.92
C ARG A 38 -14.29 10.43 -4.85
N HIS A 39 -14.71 11.13 -5.91
CA HIS A 39 -13.77 11.89 -6.73
C HIS A 39 -13.02 12.92 -5.87
N GLY A 40 -11.69 12.91 -5.94
CA GLY A 40 -10.83 13.75 -5.10
C GLY A 40 -10.61 13.25 -3.68
N ALA A 41 -11.01 12.02 -3.35
CA ALA A 41 -10.73 11.42 -2.05
C ALA A 41 -9.22 11.22 -1.80
N LEU A 42 -8.82 11.26 -0.54
CA LEU A 42 -7.43 11.09 -0.12
C LEU A 42 -7.11 9.63 0.19
N LEU A 43 -6.13 9.04 -0.52
CA LEU A 43 -5.48 7.80 -0.08
C LEU A 43 -4.21 8.13 0.72
N ALA A 44 -4.18 7.75 1.99
CA ALA A 44 -3.02 7.87 2.86
C ALA A 44 -2.44 6.48 3.18
N VAL A 45 -1.22 6.24 2.74
CA VAL A 45 -0.50 4.99 2.99
C VAL A 45 0.67 5.28 3.94
N TYR A 46 0.68 4.61 5.07
CA TYR A 46 1.76 4.69 6.05
C TYR A 46 2.59 3.42 6.08
N GLY A 47 3.91 3.56 6.08
CA GLY A 47 4.84 2.45 6.21
C GLY A 47 6.26 2.82 5.76
N PRO A 48 7.25 1.97 6.04
CA PRO A 48 8.61 2.17 5.56
C PRO A 48 8.70 1.91 4.05
N PHE A 49 9.09 2.94 3.29
CA PHE A 49 9.36 2.82 1.86
C PHE A 49 10.87 2.95 1.58
N ASN A 50 11.29 2.25 0.54
CA ASN A 50 12.56 2.49 -0.11
C ASN A 50 12.40 3.57 -1.17
N TYR A 51 13.46 4.34 -1.38
CA TYR A 51 13.55 5.36 -2.41
C TYR A 51 14.82 5.12 -3.23
N GLY A 52 14.68 4.98 -4.54
CA GLY A 52 15.78 4.61 -5.42
C GLY A 52 16.48 3.30 -5.03
N GLY A 53 15.73 2.28 -4.59
CA GLY A 53 16.24 0.95 -4.26
C GLY A 53 17.06 0.87 -2.97
N ARG A 54 17.03 1.90 -2.12
CA ARG A 54 17.80 1.97 -0.87
C ARG A 54 16.89 1.96 0.36
N TYR A 55 17.30 1.20 1.37
CA TYR A 55 16.71 1.30 2.70
C TYR A 55 16.98 2.68 3.31
N SER A 56 15.95 3.24 3.95
CA SER A 56 16.03 4.53 4.64
C SER A 56 16.63 4.44 6.05
N SER A 57 16.80 3.22 6.58
CA SER A 57 17.46 2.95 7.86
C SER A 57 17.85 1.47 7.99
N ASP A 58 18.76 1.16 8.92
CA ASP A 58 19.12 -0.23 9.27
C ASP A 58 17.94 -1.00 9.86
N SER A 59 17.06 -0.31 10.60
CA SER A 59 15.83 -0.92 11.14
C SER A 59 14.87 -1.33 10.02
N ASN A 60 14.81 -0.56 8.93
CA ASN A 60 13.99 -0.90 7.76
C ASN A 60 14.58 -2.12 7.02
N ALA A 61 15.90 -2.19 6.86
CA ALA A 61 16.55 -3.37 6.29
C ALA A 61 16.26 -4.64 7.10
N GLN A 62 16.32 -4.56 8.43
CA GLN A 62 15.98 -5.67 9.32
C GLN A 62 14.49 -6.05 9.24
N PHE A 63 13.61 -5.05 9.19
CA PHE A 63 12.17 -5.27 9.06
C PHE A 63 11.80 -5.94 7.73
N ASP A 64 12.43 -5.53 6.62
CA ASP A 64 12.25 -6.19 5.32
C ASP A 64 12.69 -7.66 5.37
N GLY A 65 13.85 -7.94 5.98
CA GLY A 65 14.32 -9.31 6.20
C GLY A 65 13.33 -10.14 7.03
N TRP A 66 12.78 -9.57 8.10
CA TRP A 66 11.77 -10.22 8.93
C TRP A 66 10.46 -10.50 8.17
N LEU A 67 10.00 -9.56 7.34
CA LEU A 67 8.82 -9.75 6.49
C LEU A 67 9.02 -10.91 5.51
N LYS A 68 10.14 -10.90 4.78
CA LYS A 68 10.48 -11.91 3.77
C LYS A 68 10.71 -13.30 4.36
N ALA A 69 11.24 -13.38 5.59
CA ALA A 69 11.38 -14.64 6.30
C ALA A 69 10.03 -15.31 6.61
N ARG A 70 8.97 -14.51 6.81
CA ARG A 70 7.61 -15.00 7.08
C ARG A 70 6.84 -15.32 5.80
N ASP A 71 6.88 -14.43 4.81
CA ASP A 71 6.36 -14.67 3.47
C ASP A 71 7.30 -13.97 2.47
N PRO A 72 7.95 -14.72 1.56
CA PRO A 72 8.92 -14.14 0.61
C PRO A 72 8.30 -13.14 -0.38
N ARG A 73 6.96 -13.05 -0.46
CA ARG A 73 6.24 -12.07 -1.30
C ARG A 73 5.98 -10.74 -0.57
N SER A 74 6.09 -10.74 0.76
CA SER A 74 6.09 -9.54 1.59
C SER A 74 7.43 -8.79 1.46
N GLY A 75 7.46 -7.54 1.91
CA GLY A 75 8.67 -6.73 1.92
C GLY A 75 8.39 -5.24 1.88
N ILE A 76 9.41 -4.45 2.19
CA ILE A 76 9.39 -3.01 1.99
C ILE A 76 9.19 -2.72 0.49
N ARG A 77 8.37 -1.73 0.19
CA ARG A 77 8.02 -1.35 -1.18
C ARG A 77 8.88 -0.17 -1.62
N GLU A 78 9.19 -0.15 -2.92
CA GLU A 78 9.72 1.03 -3.57
C GLU A 78 8.59 2.07 -3.68
N ALA A 79 8.83 3.28 -3.19
CA ALA A 79 7.84 4.35 -3.20
C ALA A 79 7.38 4.66 -4.62
N GLU A 80 8.30 4.64 -5.58
CA GLU A 80 8.07 4.94 -7.00
C GLU A 80 7.13 3.91 -7.64
N ALA A 81 7.25 2.63 -7.28
CA ALA A 81 6.37 1.58 -7.78
C ALA A 81 4.93 1.77 -7.25
N VAL A 82 4.79 2.15 -5.98
CA VAL A 82 3.47 2.43 -5.38
C VAL A 82 2.85 3.71 -5.95
N GLN A 83 3.65 4.74 -6.20
CA GLN A 83 3.20 5.97 -6.85
C GLN A 83 2.72 5.73 -8.29
N ALA A 84 3.47 4.95 -9.07
CA ALA A 84 3.07 4.57 -10.42
C ALA A 84 1.73 3.80 -10.39
N LEU A 85 1.62 2.81 -9.50
CA LEU A 85 0.39 2.04 -9.34
C LEU A 85 -0.81 2.93 -8.92
N ALA A 86 -0.57 3.91 -8.04
CA ALA A 86 -1.59 4.87 -7.63
C ALA A 86 -2.06 5.73 -8.81
N ALA A 87 -1.12 6.20 -9.64
CA ALA A 87 -1.43 7.01 -10.83
C ALA A 87 -2.20 6.21 -11.89
N ASP A 88 -1.94 4.91 -12.02
CA ASP A 88 -2.64 4.04 -12.98
C ASP A 88 -4.09 3.69 -12.56
N ASN A 89 -4.45 3.92 -11.29
CA ASN A 89 -5.75 3.53 -10.72
C ASN A 89 -6.56 4.73 -10.18
N GLY A 90 -6.14 5.97 -10.44
CA GLY A 90 -6.75 7.19 -9.90
C GLY A 90 -7.15 8.20 -10.97
#